data_AF-A0A430AF98-F1
#
_entry.id   AF-A0A430AF98-F1
#
_cell.length_a   1.000
_cell.length_b   1.000
_cell.length_c   1.000
_cell.angle_alpha   90.00
_cell.angle_beta   90.00
_cell.angle_gamma   90.00
#
_symmetry.space_group_name_H-M   'P 1'
#
loop_
_entity.id
_entity.type
_entity.pdbx_description
1 polymer ?
#
loop_
_entity_poly.entity_id
_entity_poly.type
_entity_poly.pdbx_seq_one_letter_code
_entity_poly.pdbx_strand_id
1 'polypeptide(L)'
;MNQSFHRLWVSQMCANFGDVLYIVGLIAILYQEKNSPFLVSLLPVLNMAGYVVSSTLAPLLFNRYKLKAILSFSQLFKTLILGIFCIGLLQKVVLWEILLVIFLLTFLDGFAQPASSAMVPRLVGKQQVVRANGILSMIYQSSQLGGWALGGVFVAVLGNQLVMALTFFLYAIASIALFCLEDTPLVSEQQSHSKRGELTEGFCLIYHHPTLRSIQILSILESVAGVVWISAILYLFVSNNLQTSQSWWGYINAFFFAGLIIGGLLCTKNTVFIEKNFVMVLLVSSLMMAVSTFLFGLNQIPWLALIFSGLVGVFSNLNQILLESYLQKNTAKAQLPKIYSAKVAIQALVFGGSTLIIGYLADFIAVYWLFVGSSIVLVGSFIYLYVVRKRFVTQK
;
A
#
# COMPACT_ATOMS: atom_id res chain seq x y z
N MET A 1 -6.82 -17.10 -15.97
CA MET A 1 -7.45 -16.17 -15.01
C MET A 1 -8.79 -15.73 -15.58
N ASN A 2 -9.80 -15.52 -14.74
CA ASN A 2 -11.19 -15.28 -15.19
C ASN A 2 -11.43 -13.79 -15.53
N GLN A 3 -12.46 -13.51 -16.35
CA GLN A 3 -12.89 -12.17 -16.74
C GLN A 3 -13.21 -11.27 -15.54
N SER A 4 -13.76 -11.81 -14.45
CA SER A 4 -14.02 -11.02 -13.23
C SER A 4 -12.75 -10.48 -12.57
N PHE A 5 -11.65 -11.26 -12.59
CA PHE A 5 -10.35 -10.74 -12.16
C PHE A 5 -9.84 -9.67 -13.12
N HIS A 6 -10.10 -9.85 -14.43
CA HIS A 6 -9.78 -8.83 -15.43
C HIS A 6 -10.54 -7.51 -15.20
N ARG A 7 -11.74 -7.56 -14.63
CA ARG A 7 -12.47 -6.34 -14.23
C ARG A 7 -11.86 -5.70 -12.98
N LEU A 8 -11.42 -6.51 -12.01
CA LEU A 8 -10.77 -6.01 -10.79
C LEU A 8 -9.44 -5.31 -11.07
N TRP A 9 -8.51 -5.94 -11.79
CA TRP A 9 -7.18 -5.36 -12.04
C TRP A 9 -7.23 -4.09 -12.94
N VAL A 10 -8.18 -3.99 -13.90
CA VAL A 10 -8.41 -2.76 -14.68
C VAL A 10 -8.92 -1.64 -13.77
N SER A 11 -9.88 -1.95 -12.89
CA SER A 11 -10.35 -0.96 -11.92
C SER A 11 -9.22 -0.45 -11.03
N GLN A 12 -8.43 -1.38 -10.48
CA GLN A 12 -7.28 -1.05 -9.64
C GLN A 12 -6.24 -0.23 -10.40
N MET A 13 -5.96 -0.53 -11.67
CA MET A 13 -5.04 0.24 -12.49
C MET A 13 -5.49 1.70 -12.63
N CYS A 14 -6.74 1.92 -13.04
CA CYS A 14 -7.29 3.26 -13.23
C CYS A 14 -7.43 4.01 -11.91
N ALA A 15 -7.92 3.34 -10.85
CA ALA A 15 -8.05 3.94 -9.52
C ALA A 15 -6.68 4.34 -8.96
N ASN A 16 -5.70 3.44 -8.92
CA ASN A 16 -4.37 3.72 -8.37
C ASN A 16 -3.63 4.82 -9.14
N PHE A 17 -3.73 4.83 -10.48
CA PHE A 17 -3.10 5.90 -11.27
C PHE A 17 -3.81 7.24 -11.03
N GLY A 18 -5.15 7.23 -10.97
CA GLY A 18 -5.92 8.39 -10.57
C GLY A 18 -5.58 8.88 -9.15
N ASP A 19 -5.37 7.96 -8.21
CA ASP A 19 -5.02 8.28 -6.82
C ASP A 19 -3.75 9.14 -6.77
N VAL A 20 -2.73 8.75 -7.52
CA VAL A 20 -1.49 9.52 -7.61
C VAL A 20 -1.71 10.88 -8.27
N LEU A 21 -2.46 10.93 -9.38
CA LEU A 21 -2.70 12.17 -10.11
C LEU A 21 -3.51 13.20 -9.31
N TYR A 22 -4.55 12.80 -8.57
CA TYR A 22 -5.25 13.78 -7.73
C TYR A 22 -4.36 14.30 -6.62
N ILE A 23 -3.56 13.44 -5.97
CA ILE A 23 -2.66 13.89 -4.89
C ILE A 23 -1.66 14.91 -5.45
N VAL A 24 -1.04 14.62 -6.59
CA VAL A 24 -0.08 15.53 -7.24
C VAL A 24 -0.73 16.86 -7.59
N GLY A 25 -1.91 16.85 -8.21
CA GLY A 25 -2.58 18.11 -8.58
C GLY A 25 -3.12 18.88 -7.38
N LEU A 26 -3.57 18.22 -6.30
CA LEU A 26 -3.96 18.90 -5.06
C LEU A 26 -2.74 19.55 -4.38
N ILE A 27 -1.59 18.87 -4.35
CA ILE A 27 -0.35 19.45 -3.85
C ILE A 27 0.00 20.71 -4.66
N ALA A 28 -0.10 20.65 -5.99
CA ALA A 28 0.19 21.80 -6.84
C ALA A 28 -0.75 22.99 -6.61
N ILE A 29 -2.06 22.75 -6.42
CA ILE A 29 -3.02 23.80 -6.04
C ILE A 29 -2.62 24.44 -4.70
N LEU A 30 -2.27 23.63 -3.70
CA LEU A 30 -1.88 24.14 -2.39
C LEU A 30 -0.63 25.03 -2.43
N TYR A 31 0.35 24.69 -3.27
CA TYR A 31 1.58 25.48 -3.44
C TYR A 31 1.34 26.83 -4.14
N GLN A 32 0.43 26.91 -5.11
CA GLN A 32 0.15 28.15 -5.85
C GLN A 32 -0.48 29.23 -4.96
N GLU A 33 -1.32 28.83 -4.02
CA GLU A 33 -2.07 29.73 -3.12
C GLU A 33 -1.23 30.29 -1.95
N LYS A 34 0.10 30.16 -1.97
CA LYS A 34 1.02 30.54 -0.86
C LYS A 34 0.55 30.04 0.51
N ASN A 35 -0.04 28.85 0.54
CA ASN A 35 -0.52 28.26 1.78
C ASN A 35 0.66 27.96 2.72
N SER A 36 0.38 28.03 4.02
CA SER A 36 1.36 27.66 5.06
C SER A 36 1.87 26.23 4.83
N PRO A 37 3.20 25.98 4.89
CA PRO A 37 3.78 24.63 4.83
C PRO A 37 3.13 23.63 5.80
N PHE A 38 2.60 24.14 6.91
CA PHE A 38 1.79 23.37 7.86
C PHE A 38 0.61 22.65 7.19
N LEU A 39 -0.07 23.27 6.24
CA LEU A 39 -1.26 22.70 5.60
C LEU A 39 -0.92 21.54 4.67
N VAL A 40 0.19 21.64 3.95
CA VAL A 40 0.72 20.53 3.15
C VAL A 40 1.13 19.36 4.05
N SER A 41 1.65 19.66 5.25
CA SER A 41 1.99 18.62 6.24
C SER A 41 0.78 17.92 6.86
N LEU A 42 -0.44 18.47 6.73
CA LEU A 42 -1.67 17.80 7.17
C LEU A 42 -2.10 16.68 6.21
N LEU A 43 -1.65 16.68 4.95
CA LEU A 43 -2.11 15.69 3.97
C LEU A 43 -1.83 14.24 4.40
N PRO A 44 -0.61 13.88 4.83
CA PRO A 44 -0.34 12.52 5.32
C PRO A 44 -1.12 12.19 6.58
N VAL A 45 -1.36 13.17 7.46
CA VAL A 45 -2.15 13.01 8.69
C VAL A 45 -3.61 12.69 8.36
N LEU A 46 -4.20 13.41 7.40
CA LEU A 46 -5.57 13.16 6.94
C LEU A 46 -5.70 11.82 6.24
N ASN A 47 -4.73 11.43 5.41
CA ASN A 47 -4.67 10.10 4.81
C ASN A 47 -4.68 9.01 5.89
N MET A 48 -3.76 9.13 6.87
CA MET A 48 -3.67 8.20 7.99
C MET A 48 -4.97 8.15 8.79
N ALA A 49 -5.54 9.30 9.15
CA ALA A 49 -6.79 9.36 9.89
C ALA A 49 -7.95 8.73 9.10
N GLY A 50 -8.05 9.01 7.80
CA GLY A 50 -9.04 8.43 6.90
C GLY A 50 -9.00 6.91 6.91
N TYR A 51 -7.82 6.32 6.70
CA TYR A 51 -7.62 4.86 6.75
C TYR A 51 -7.90 4.26 8.13
N VAL A 52 -7.38 4.85 9.20
CA VAL A 52 -7.56 4.30 10.56
C VAL A 52 -9.04 4.28 10.95
N VAL A 53 -9.75 5.39 10.72
CA VAL A 53 -11.17 5.50 11.09
C VAL A 53 -12.01 4.54 10.23
N SER A 54 -11.87 4.60 8.92
CA SER A 54 -12.68 3.76 8.02
C SER A 54 -12.37 2.27 8.15
N SER A 55 -11.11 1.84 8.21
CA SER A 55 -10.76 0.43 8.34
C SER A 55 -11.17 -0.15 9.70
N THR A 56 -11.23 0.67 10.76
CA THR A 56 -11.81 0.25 12.05
C THR A 56 -13.32 0.05 11.95
N LEU A 57 -14.02 0.91 11.20
CA LEU A 57 -15.48 0.82 11.00
C LEU A 57 -15.89 -0.23 9.94
N ALA A 58 -14.98 -0.64 9.06
CA ALA A 58 -15.24 -1.54 7.94
C ALA A 58 -15.94 -2.87 8.31
N PRO A 59 -15.64 -3.54 9.45
CA PRO A 59 -16.34 -4.76 9.87
C PRO A 59 -17.87 -4.60 9.96
N LEU A 60 -18.37 -3.42 10.34
CA LEU A 60 -19.81 -3.13 10.40
C LEU A 60 -20.47 -3.22 9.02
N LEU A 61 -19.75 -2.82 7.97
CA LEU A 61 -20.21 -2.93 6.59
C LEU A 61 -20.07 -4.37 6.08
N PHE A 62 -18.95 -5.03 6.37
CA PHE A 62 -18.69 -6.41 5.93
C PHE A 62 -19.70 -7.43 6.48
N ASN A 63 -20.29 -7.17 7.64
CA ASN A 63 -21.33 -8.01 8.21
C ASN A 63 -22.69 -7.85 7.50
N ARG A 64 -22.94 -6.72 6.82
CA ARG A 64 -24.26 -6.37 6.28
C ARG A 64 -24.32 -6.38 4.76
N TYR A 65 -23.21 -6.08 4.11
CA TYR A 65 -23.14 -5.87 2.67
C TYR A 65 -22.09 -6.77 2.03
N LYS A 66 -22.36 -7.17 0.77
CA LYS A 66 -21.43 -7.96 -0.04
C LYS A 66 -20.18 -7.15 -0.35
N LEU A 67 -19.02 -7.80 -0.44
CA LEU A 67 -17.74 -7.15 -0.74
C LEU A 67 -17.77 -6.39 -2.07
N LYS A 68 -18.38 -6.99 -3.11
CA LYS A 68 -18.59 -6.30 -4.39
C LYS A 68 -19.31 -4.96 -4.19
N ALA A 69 -20.39 -4.94 -3.42
CA ALA A 69 -21.15 -3.71 -3.20
C ALA A 69 -20.29 -2.65 -2.51
N ILE A 70 -19.57 -3.03 -1.45
CA ILE A 70 -18.68 -2.10 -0.73
C ILE A 70 -17.61 -1.54 -1.67
N LEU A 71 -16.97 -2.38 -2.51
CA LEU A 71 -16.01 -1.91 -3.50
C LEU A 71 -16.61 -0.96 -4.54
N SER A 72 -17.69 -1.39 -5.21
CA SER A 72 -18.31 -0.62 -6.29
C SER A 72 -18.83 0.73 -5.80
N PHE A 73 -19.51 0.75 -4.64
CA PHE A 73 -20.05 1.99 -4.09
C PHE A 73 -18.95 2.90 -3.52
N SER A 74 -17.90 2.36 -2.88
CA SER A 74 -16.77 3.19 -2.42
C SER A 74 -16.09 3.90 -3.60
N GLN A 75 -15.83 3.18 -4.69
CA GLN A 75 -15.22 3.77 -5.89
C GLN A 75 -16.18 4.75 -6.60
N LEU A 76 -17.48 4.45 -6.62
CA LEU A 76 -18.48 5.38 -7.16
C LEU A 76 -18.51 6.69 -6.36
N PHE A 77 -18.53 6.62 -5.03
CA PHE A 77 -18.49 7.81 -4.20
C PHE A 77 -17.19 8.59 -4.36
N LYS A 78 -16.03 7.92 -4.49
CA LYS A 78 -14.77 8.60 -4.87
C LYS A 78 -14.91 9.38 -6.18
N THR A 79 -15.54 8.76 -7.17
CA THR A 79 -15.79 9.37 -8.49
C THR A 79 -16.69 10.60 -8.38
N LEU A 80 -17.80 10.49 -7.63
CA LEU A 80 -18.75 11.57 -7.42
C LEU A 80 -18.15 12.73 -6.63
N ILE A 81 -17.44 12.45 -5.53
CA ILE A 81 -16.77 13.47 -4.71
C ILE A 81 -15.75 14.23 -5.55
N LEU A 82 -14.92 13.52 -6.33
CA LEU A 82 -13.96 14.17 -7.21
C LEU A 82 -14.65 14.96 -8.32
N GLY A 83 -15.75 14.46 -8.89
CA GLY A 83 -16.54 15.18 -9.88
C GLY A 83 -17.13 16.49 -9.34
N ILE A 84 -17.68 16.47 -8.12
CA ILE A 84 -18.16 17.67 -7.43
C ILE A 84 -17.01 18.64 -7.19
N PHE A 85 -15.86 18.14 -6.73
CA PHE A 85 -14.67 18.96 -6.53
C PHE A 85 -14.19 19.61 -7.83
N CYS A 86 -14.14 18.86 -8.95
CA CYS A 86 -13.79 19.39 -10.27
C CYS A 86 -14.71 20.53 -10.72
N ILE A 87 -16.01 20.45 -10.43
CA ILE A 87 -16.95 21.55 -10.72
C ILE A 87 -16.63 22.76 -9.82
N GLY A 88 -16.32 22.53 -8.55
CA GLY A 88 -15.88 23.56 -7.61
C GLY A 88 -14.58 24.27 -8.03
N LEU A 89 -13.66 23.57 -8.72
CA LEU A 89 -12.43 24.16 -9.28
C LEU A 89 -12.68 25.24 -10.35
N LEU A 90 -13.89 25.31 -10.91
CA LEU A 90 -14.29 26.40 -11.81
C LEU A 90 -14.60 27.69 -11.04
N GLN A 91 -14.74 27.60 -9.72
CA GLN A 91 -14.92 28.71 -8.79
C GLN A 91 -13.66 28.89 -7.93
N LYS A 92 -13.72 29.80 -6.95
CA LYS A 92 -12.62 29.98 -6.00
C LYS A 92 -12.63 28.84 -4.98
N VAL A 93 -11.67 27.94 -5.11
CA VAL A 93 -11.48 26.80 -4.21
C VAL A 93 -10.98 27.30 -2.87
N VAL A 94 -11.61 26.83 -1.79
CA VAL A 94 -11.15 27.13 -0.44
C VAL A 94 -10.37 25.95 0.12
N LEU A 95 -9.30 26.22 0.86
CA LEU A 95 -8.44 25.23 1.49
C LEU A 95 -9.20 24.09 2.20
N TRP A 96 -10.27 24.42 2.92
CA TRP A 96 -11.08 23.43 3.64
C TRP A 96 -11.70 22.37 2.72
N GLU A 97 -12.02 22.72 1.48
CA GLU A 97 -12.55 21.79 0.48
C GLU A 97 -11.49 20.78 0.06
N ILE A 98 -10.24 21.22 -0.12
CA ILE A 98 -9.10 20.35 -0.46
C ILE A 98 -8.87 19.32 0.65
N LEU A 99 -8.80 19.78 1.90
CA LEU A 99 -8.59 18.90 3.06
C LEU A 99 -9.73 17.90 3.23
N LEU A 100 -10.97 18.36 3.04
CA LEU A 100 -12.17 17.53 3.14
C LEU A 100 -12.21 16.46 2.02
N VAL A 101 -11.87 16.82 0.78
CA VAL A 101 -11.82 15.86 -0.34
C VAL A 101 -10.77 14.78 -0.08
N ILE A 102 -9.56 15.16 0.37
CA ILE A 102 -8.50 14.18 0.68
C ILE A 102 -8.97 13.22 1.77
N PHE A 103 -9.54 13.75 2.85
CA PHE A 103 -10.06 12.93 3.94
C PHE A 103 -11.16 11.98 3.45
N LEU A 104 -12.14 12.46 2.68
CA LEU A 104 -13.24 11.63 2.20
C LEU A 104 -12.80 10.55 1.22
N LEU A 105 -11.89 10.86 0.28
CA LEU A 105 -11.37 9.87 -0.67
C LEU A 105 -10.62 8.75 0.06
N THR A 106 -9.75 9.11 1.00
CA THR A 106 -8.94 8.14 1.78
C THR A 106 -9.78 7.36 2.79
N PHE A 107 -10.83 7.98 3.33
CA PHE A 107 -11.83 7.29 4.15
C PHE A 107 -12.57 6.21 3.35
N LEU A 108 -12.90 6.45 2.07
CA LEU A 108 -13.51 5.42 1.23
C LEU A 108 -12.51 4.30 0.89
N ASP A 109 -11.22 4.64 0.73
CA ASP A 109 -10.17 3.65 0.48
C ASP A 109 -9.96 2.68 1.65
N GLY A 110 -10.11 3.12 2.90
CA GLY A 110 -9.98 2.19 4.03
C GLY A 110 -11.16 1.21 4.18
N PHE A 111 -12.28 1.42 3.48
CA PHE A 111 -13.28 0.37 3.25
C PHE A 111 -12.95 -0.50 2.03
N ALA A 112 -12.50 0.13 0.94
CA ALA A 112 -12.28 -0.54 -0.33
C ALA A 112 -11.07 -1.47 -0.30
N GLN A 113 -9.95 -1.07 0.29
CA GLN A 113 -8.71 -1.84 0.29
C GLN A 113 -8.89 -3.21 0.96
N PRO A 114 -9.45 -3.34 2.18
CA PRO A 114 -9.69 -4.67 2.77
C PRO A 114 -10.64 -5.54 1.94
N ALA A 115 -11.67 -4.93 1.35
CA ALA A 115 -12.64 -5.64 0.50
C ALA A 115 -11.97 -6.17 -0.78
N SER A 116 -11.11 -5.36 -1.41
CA SER A 116 -10.37 -5.71 -2.63
C SER A 116 -9.44 -6.88 -2.38
N SER A 117 -8.62 -6.80 -1.32
CA SER A 117 -7.71 -7.88 -0.95
C SER A 117 -8.44 -9.18 -0.60
N ALA A 118 -9.60 -9.11 0.06
CA ALA A 118 -10.41 -10.28 0.37
C ALA A 118 -11.14 -10.87 -0.85
N MET A 119 -11.33 -10.09 -1.91
CA MET A 119 -11.95 -10.55 -3.16
C MET A 119 -10.98 -11.32 -4.07
N VAL A 120 -9.68 -11.03 -4.02
CA VAL A 120 -8.68 -11.74 -4.86
C VAL A 120 -8.83 -13.27 -4.82
N PRO A 121 -8.79 -13.96 -3.66
CA PRO A 121 -8.92 -15.42 -3.61
C PRO A 121 -10.33 -15.93 -3.97
N ARG A 122 -11.35 -15.06 -4.04
CA ARG A 122 -12.69 -15.42 -4.53
C ARG A 122 -12.73 -15.47 -6.06
N LEU A 123 -12.02 -14.56 -6.73
CA LEU A 123 -12.07 -14.42 -8.19
C LEU A 123 -11.14 -15.39 -8.94
N VAL A 124 -9.97 -15.70 -8.38
CA VAL A 124 -8.94 -16.48 -9.10
C VAL A 124 -8.75 -17.90 -8.57
N GLY A 125 -9.31 -18.23 -7.41
CA GLY A 125 -9.09 -19.50 -6.72
C GLY A 125 -7.72 -19.59 -6.04
N LYS A 126 -7.59 -20.47 -5.04
CA LYS A 126 -6.39 -20.54 -4.17
C LYS A 126 -5.08 -20.77 -4.94
N GLN A 127 -5.11 -21.50 -6.05
CA GLN A 127 -3.93 -21.86 -6.83
C GLN A 127 -3.31 -20.67 -7.59
N GLN A 128 -4.12 -19.65 -7.91
CA GLN A 128 -3.66 -18.50 -8.71
C GLN A 128 -3.42 -17.25 -7.86
N VAL A 129 -3.56 -17.33 -6.54
CA VAL A 129 -3.48 -16.19 -5.62
C VAL A 129 -2.11 -15.48 -5.68
N VAL A 130 -1.00 -16.24 -5.68
CA VAL A 130 0.36 -15.65 -5.77
C VAL A 130 0.54 -14.89 -7.07
N ARG A 131 0.13 -15.49 -8.18
CA ARG A 131 0.17 -14.86 -9.51
C ARG A 131 -0.70 -13.61 -9.56
N ALA A 132 -1.91 -13.67 -8.99
CA ALA A 132 -2.84 -12.55 -8.97
C ALA A 132 -2.32 -11.37 -8.14
N ASN A 133 -1.79 -11.61 -6.94
CA ASN A 133 -1.18 -10.56 -6.12
C ASN A 133 0.08 -10.00 -6.79
N GLY A 134 0.88 -10.83 -7.47
CA GLY A 134 2.01 -10.37 -8.28
C GLY A 134 1.59 -9.38 -9.36
N ILE A 135 0.51 -9.69 -10.09
CA ILE A 135 -0.05 -8.80 -11.13
C ILE A 135 -0.61 -7.51 -10.54
N LEU A 136 -1.41 -7.60 -9.46
CA LEU A 136 -1.96 -6.41 -8.81
C LEU A 136 -0.88 -5.51 -8.21
N SER A 137 0.16 -6.11 -7.63
CA SER A 137 1.32 -5.38 -7.13
C SER A 137 2.07 -4.70 -8.28
N MET A 138 2.34 -5.39 -9.39
CA MET A 138 2.97 -4.75 -10.57
C MET A 138 2.16 -3.55 -11.09
N ILE A 139 0.83 -3.66 -11.14
CA ILE A 139 -0.04 -2.53 -11.50
C ILE A 139 0.14 -1.38 -10.52
N TYR A 140 -0.01 -1.66 -9.22
CA TYR A 140 0.10 -0.63 -8.19
C TYR A 140 1.45 0.09 -8.26
N GLN A 141 2.54 -0.67 -8.31
CA GLN A 141 3.90 -0.10 -8.32
C GLN A 141 4.22 0.64 -9.62
N SER A 142 3.69 0.18 -10.76
CA SER A 142 3.81 0.91 -12.03
C SER A 142 3.00 2.20 -12.01
N SER A 143 1.80 2.19 -11.42
CA SER A 143 0.99 3.40 -11.24
C SER A 143 1.65 4.41 -10.32
N GLN A 144 2.27 3.97 -9.22
CA GLN A 144 3.05 4.84 -8.33
C GLN A 144 4.24 5.45 -9.09
N LEU A 145 5.08 4.62 -9.72
CA LEU A 145 6.27 5.09 -10.44
C LEU A 145 5.91 6.07 -11.58
N GLY A 146 5.00 5.66 -12.46
CA GLY A 146 4.58 6.46 -13.59
C GLY A 146 3.78 7.69 -13.17
N GLY A 147 2.90 7.55 -12.17
CA GLY A 147 2.04 8.62 -11.70
C GLY A 147 2.81 9.76 -11.05
N TRP A 148 3.78 9.46 -10.18
CA TRP A 148 4.59 10.50 -9.55
C TRP A 148 5.57 11.15 -10.55
N ALA A 149 6.15 10.37 -11.47
CA ALA A 149 7.06 10.89 -12.49
C ALA A 149 6.35 11.77 -13.53
N LEU A 150 5.19 11.32 -14.03
CA LEU A 150 4.45 12.01 -15.08
C LEU A 150 3.46 13.04 -14.52
N GLY A 151 2.99 12.89 -13.28
CA GLY A 151 1.98 13.76 -12.70
C GLY A 151 2.41 15.21 -12.62
N GLY A 152 3.66 15.48 -12.22
CA GLY A 152 4.20 16.85 -12.21
C GLY A 152 4.28 17.46 -13.61
N VAL A 153 4.66 16.64 -14.61
CA VAL A 153 4.69 17.05 -16.03
C VAL A 153 3.27 17.35 -16.53
N PHE A 154 2.30 16.49 -16.21
CA PHE A 154 0.90 16.70 -16.57
C PHE A 154 0.35 17.98 -15.94
N VAL A 155 0.66 18.25 -14.67
CA VAL A 155 0.27 19.50 -14.02
C VAL A 155 0.92 20.71 -14.71
N ALA A 156 2.20 20.64 -15.05
CA ALA A 156 2.90 21.75 -15.69
C ALA A 156 2.39 22.06 -17.10
N VAL A 157 2.02 21.03 -17.88
CA VAL A 157 1.61 21.17 -19.29
C VAL A 157 0.10 21.36 -19.45
N LEU A 158 -0.71 20.60 -18.70
CA LEU A 158 -2.16 20.59 -18.80
C LEU A 158 -2.84 21.49 -17.77
N GLY A 159 -2.14 21.84 -16.69
CA GLY A 159 -2.71 22.56 -15.55
C GLY A 159 -3.53 21.66 -14.62
N ASN A 160 -3.77 22.16 -13.40
CA ASN A 160 -4.43 21.41 -12.33
C ASN A 160 -5.84 20.93 -12.71
N GLN A 161 -6.63 21.77 -13.38
CA GLN A 161 -8.02 21.45 -13.74
C GLN A 161 -8.11 20.25 -14.69
N LEU A 162 -7.25 20.18 -15.73
CA LEU A 162 -7.26 19.07 -16.67
C LEU A 162 -6.72 17.78 -16.03
N VAL A 163 -5.75 17.86 -15.12
CA VAL A 163 -5.28 16.69 -14.36
C VAL A 163 -6.37 16.12 -13.46
N MET A 164 -7.15 16.99 -12.80
CA MET A 164 -8.32 16.57 -12.01
C MET A 164 -9.41 15.95 -12.88
N ALA A 165 -9.70 16.54 -14.05
CA ALA A 165 -10.65 15.97 -15.01
C ALA A 165 -10.19 14.60 -15.53
N LEU A 166 -8.91 14.45 -15.88
CA LEU A 166 -8.31 13.17 -16.26
C LEU A 166 -8.49 12.13 -15.14
N THR A 167 -8.26 12.54 -13.90
CA THR A 167 -8.44 11.67 -12.73
C THR A 167 -9.90 11.25 -12.56
N PHE A 168 -10.84 12.16 -12.74
CA PHE A 168 -12.27 11.84 -12.75
C PHE A 168 -12.62 10.80 -13.82
N PHE A 169 -12.10 10.91 -15.04
CA PHE A 169 -12.33 9.91 -16.09
C PHE A 169 -11.76 8.54 -15.72
N LEU A 170 -10.56 8.50 -15.14
CA LEU A 170 -9.96 7.26 -14.64
C LEU A 170 -10.83 6.62 -13.55
N TYR A 171 -11.33 7.41 -12.61
CA TYR A 171 -12.23 6.94 -11.56
C TYR A 171 -13.57 6.45 -12.10
N ALA A 172 -14.11 7.10 -13.13
CA ALA A 172 -15.32 6.65 -13.80
C ALA A 172 -15.11 5.28 -14.48
N ILE A 173 -13.99 5.08 -15.18
CA ILE A 173 -13.62 3.77 -15.75
C ILE A 173 -13.47 2.72 -14.65
N ALA A 174 -12.81 3.07 -13.54
CA ALA A 174 -12.64 2.17 -12.40
C ALA A 174 -13.98 1.78 -11.76
N SER A 175 -14.91 2.72 -11.64
CA SER A 175 -16.28 2.50 -11.17
C SER A 175 -17.03 1.54 -12.09
N ILE A 176 -17.05 1.80 -13.40
CA ILE A 176 -17.72 0.95 -14.40
C ILE A 176 -17.18 -0.48 -14.32
N ALA A 177 -15.85 -0.65 -14.28
CA ALA A 177 -15.23 -1.96 -14.19
C ALA A 177 -15.67 -2.73 -12.92
N LEU A 178 -15.81 -2.06 -11.76
CA LEU A 178 -16.30 -2.70 -10.53
C LEU A 178 -17.79 -3.01 -10.55
N PHE A 179 -18.64 -2.18 -11.18
CA PHE A 179 -20.06 -2.50 -11.32
C PHE A 179 -20.28 -3.73 -12.20
N CYS A 180 -19.49 -3.84 -13.27
CA CYS A 180 -19.47 -5.01 -14.13
C CYS A 180 -18.84 -6.23 -13.44
N LEU A 181 -18.14 -6.11 -12.31
CA LEU A 181 -17.49 -7.26 -11.68
C LEU A 181 -18.51 -8.34 -11.28
N GLU A 182 -18.27 -9.59 -11.64
CA GLU A 182 -19.12 -10.71 -11.19
C GLU A 182 -18.48 -11.37 -9.96
N ASP A 183 -19.21 -11.38 -8.85
CA ASP A 183 -18.81 -12.02 -7.60
C ASP A 183 -19.74 -13.21 -7.33
N THR A 184 -19.17 -14.38 -7.09
CA THR A 184 -19.94 -15.55 -6.68
C THR A 184 -20.24 -15.40 -5.19
N PRO A 185 -21.50 -15.27 -4.77
CA PRO A 185 -21.83 -15.09 -3.37
C PRO A 185 -21.28 -16.27 -2.56
N LEU A 186 -20.57 -15.98 -1.47
CA LEU A 186 -20.39 -16.99 -0.44
C LEU A 186 -21.78 -17.35 0.08
N VAL A 187 -22.08 -18.66 0.18
CA VAL A 187 -23.25 -19.12 0.91
C VAL A 187 -23.16 -18.48 2.29
N SER A 188 -24.12 -17.59 2.59
CA SER A 188 -24.18 -16.90 3.87
C SER A 188 -24.54 -17.93 4.91
N GLU A 189 -23.54 -18.50 5.59
CA GLU A 189 -23.80 -19.07 6.91
C GLU A 189 -24.32 -17.92 7.76
N GLN A 190 -25.60 -17.97 8.12
CA GLN A 190 -26.21 -17.05 9.08
C GLN A 190 -25.47 -17.18 10.41
N GLN A 191 -24.36 -16.46 10.56
CA GLN A 191 -23.72 -16.32 11.85
C GLN A 191 -24.55 -15.31 12.66
N SER A 192 -25.03 -15.75 13.81
CA SER A 192 -25.65 -14.89 14.82
C SER A 192 -24.70 -13.73 15.12
N HIS A 193 -25.04 -12.54 14.64
CA HIS A 193 -24.26 -11.33 14.88
C HIS A 193 -24.46 -10.89 16.33
N SER A 194 -23.52 -11.26 17.21
CA SER A 194 -23.36 -10.57 18.48
C SER A 194 -22.92 -9.13 18.19
N LYS A 195 -23.76 -8.15 18.51
CA LYS A 195 -23.47 -6.71 18.35
C LYS A 195 -22.25 -6.25 19.17
N ARG A 196 -21.86 -7.01 20.21
CA ARG A 196 -20.68 -6.71 21.03
C ARG A 196 -19.45 -7.30 20.37
N GLY A 197 -18.52 -6.44 19.95
CA GLY A 197 -17.19 -6.83 19.45
C GLY A 197 -17.02 -6.89 17.93
N GLU A 198 -17.99 -6.44 17.13
CA GLU A 198 -17.88 -6.47 15.65
C GLU A 198 -16.66 -5.69 15.13
N LEU A 199 -16.37 -4.52 15.72
CA LEU A 199 -15.24 -3.67 15.33
C LEU A 199 -13.88 -4.31 15.66
N THR A 200 -13.82 -5.14 16.70
CA THR A 200 -12.57 -5.73 17.20
C THR A 200 -12.36 -7.16 16.73
N GLU A 201 -13.29 -7.73 15.96
CA GLU A 201 -13.23 -9.13 15.53
C GLU A 201 -11.96 -9.45 14.74
N GLY A 202 -11.57 -8.59 13.80
CA GLY A 202 -10.32 -8.74 13.04
C GLY A 202 -9.07 -8.73 13.92
N PHE A 203 -9.04 -7.85 14.92
CA PHE A 203 -7.95 -7.76 15.90
C PHE A 203 -7.89 -9.02 16.77
N CYS A 204 -9.05 -9.50 17.22
CA CYS A 204 -9.17 -10.71 18.02
C CYS A 204 -8.69 -11.94 17.23
N LEU A 205 -9.07 -12.07 15.96
CA LEU A 205 -8.60 -13.14 15.06
C LEU A 205 -7.09 -13.10 14.89
N ILE A 206 -6.50 -11.92 14.65
CA ILE A 206 -5.05 -11.77 14.54
C ILE A 206 -4.36 -12.17 15.84
N TYR A 207 -4.89 -11.77 16.99
CA TYR A 207 -4.28 -12.03 18.29
C TYR A 207 -4.29 -13.53 18.67
N HIS A 208 -5.42 -14.22 18.44
CA HIS A 208 -5.61 -15.61 18.86
C HIS A 208 -5.02 -16.63 17.88
N HIS A 209 -4.92 -16.33 16.59
CA HIS A 209 -4.34 -17.26 15.61
C HIS A 209 -2.82 -17.04 15.48
N PRO A 210 -1.96 -18.00 15.89
CA PRO A 210 -0.51 -17.80 15.95
C PRO A 210 0.13 -17.43 14.62
N THR A 211 -0.38 -17.97 13.51
CA THR A 211 0.13 -17.68 12.17
C THR A 211 -0.27 -16.28 11.69
N LEU A 212 -1.52 -15.86 11.94
CA LEU A 212 -1.98 -14.49 11.64
C LEU A 212 -1.19 -13.45 12.45
N ARG A 213 -1.00 -13.71 13.75
CA ARG A 213 -0.16 -12.89 14.62
C ARG A 213 1.26 -12.77 14.09
N SER A 214 1.83 -13.87 13.60
CA SER A 214 3.18 -13.89 13.05
C SER A 214 3.29 -13.05 11.78
N ILE A 215 2.32 -13.17 10.87
CA ILE A 215 2.24 -12.33 9.66
C ILE A 215 2.15 -10.86 10.05
N GLN A 216 1.31 -10.52 11.04
CA GLN A 216 1.14 -9.13 11.46
C GLN A 216 2.41 -8.57 12.11
N ILE A 217 3.09 -9.33 12.97
CA ILE A 217 4.37 -8.90 13.57
C ILE A 217 5.41 -8.62 12.48
N LEU A 218 5.55 -9.51 11.49
CA LEU A 218 6.46 -9.29 10.36
C LEU A 218 6.10 -8.01 9.60
N SER A 219 4.81 -7.81 9.27
CA SER A 219 4.35 -6.58 8.61
C SER A 219 4.59 -5.31 9.43
N ILE A 220 4.51 -5.37 10.77
CA ILE A 220 4.83 -4.24 11.65
C ILE A 220 6.32 -3.91 11.58
N LEU A 221 7.19 -4.93 11.74
CA LEU A 221 8.64 -4.73 11.69
C LEU A 221 9.09 -4.18 10.33
N GLU A 222 8.53 -4.70 9.24
CA GLU A 222 8.80 -4.21 7.89
C GLU A 222 8.29 -2.76 7.70
N SER A 223 7.13 -2.43 8.25
CA SER A 223 6.57 -1.07 8.17
C SER A 223 7.42 -0.05 8.92
N VAL A 224 7.91 -0.38 10.13
CA VAL A 224 8.82 0.46 10.91
C VAL A 224 10.15 0.64 10.17
N ALA A 225 10.74 -0.46 9.69
CA ALA A 225 12.00 -0.42 8.96
C ALA A 225 11.87 0.36 7.63
N GLY A 226 10.72 0.28 6.98
CA GLY A 226 10.44 0.94 5.70
C GLY A 226 10.46 2.47 5.75
N VAL A 227 10.33 3.09 6.93
CA VAL A 227 10.25 4.54 7.09
C VAL A 227 11.47 5.28 6.53
N VAL A 228 12.66 4.69 6.59
CA VAL A 228 13.90 5.31 6.04
C VAL A 228 13.85 5.53 4.53
N TRP A 229 12.95 4.86 3.83
CA TRP A 229 12.74 4.99 2.39
C TRP A 229 11.74 6.09 2.02
N ILE A 230 11.18 6.81 3.00
CA ILE A 230 10.33 7.97 2.74
C ILE A 230 11.16 9.10 2.12
N SER A 231 10.53 9.88 1.25
CA SER A 231 11.10 10.99 0.49
C SER A 231 12.05 11.89 1.29
N ALA A 232 11.65 12.30 2.50
CA ALA A 232 12.43 13.23 3.33
C ALA A 232 13.77 12.64 3.80
N ILE A 233 13.77 11.42 4.33
CA ILE A 233 14.98 10.77 4.83
C ILE A 233 15.92 10.40 3.67
N LEU A 234 15.35 9.90 2.57
CA LEU A 234 16.12 9.59 1.38
C LEU A 234 16.76 10.83 0.76
N TYR A 235 16.06 11.97 0.79
CA TYR A 235 16.61 13.25 0.33
C TYR A 235 17.81 13.68 1.20
N LEU A 236 17.68 13.58 2.54
CA LEU A 236 18.78 13.84 3.46
C LEU A 236 19.98 12.91 3.20
N PHE A 237 19.74 11.64 2.88
CA PHE A 237 20.80 10.70 2.51
C PHE A 237 21.55 11.14 1.26
N VAL A 238 20.83 11.52 0.20
CA VAL A 238 21.46 12.00 -1.06
C VAL A 238 22.28 13.27 -0.82
N SER A 239 21.75 14.22 -0.04
CA SER A 239 22.42 15.48 0.26
C SER A 239 23.66 15.30 1.15
N ASN A 240 23.53 14.54 2.24
CA ASN A 240 24.54 14.52 3.29
C ASN A 240 25.57 13.39 3.09
N ASN A 241 25.13 12.22 2.64
CA ASN A 241 25.98 11.03 2.52
C ASN A 241 26.55 10.86 1.11
N LEU A 242 25.73 11.01 0.08
CA LEU A 242 26.20 10.88 -1.31
C LEU A 242 26.80 12.19 -1.84
N GLN A 243 26.37 13.34 -1.29
CA GLN A 243 26.82 14.68 -1.67
C GLN A 243 26.69 14.96 -3.18
N THR A 244 25.60 14.49 -3.78
CA THR A 244 25.31 14.64 -5.22
C THR A 244 24.14 15.55 -5.49
N SER A 245 23.87 15.78 -6.79
CA SER A 245 22.65 16.48 -7.24
C SER A 245 21.38 15.78 -6.77
N GLN A 246 20.33 16.57 -6.55
CA GLN A 246 19.01 16.09 -6.13
C GLN A 246 18.36 15.13 -7.13
N SER A 247 18.79 15.13 -8.40
CA SER A 247 18.32 14.16 -9.41
C SER A 247 18.54 12.71 -8.99
N TRP A 248 19.58 12.43 -8.20
CA TRP A 248 19.86 11.09 -7.67
C TRP A 248 18.79 10.55 -6.74
N TRP A 249 18.09 11.42 -6.01
CA TRP A 249 16.92 11.03 -5.23
C TRP A 249 15.83 10.43 -6.14
N GLY A 250 15.60 11.04 -7.31
CA GLY A 250 14.69 10.53 -8.32
C GLY A 250 15.14 9.19 -8.91
N TYR A 251 16.44 9.06 -9.23
CA TYR A 251 16.99 7.80 -9.75
C TYR A 251 16.90 6.65 -8.75
N ILE A 252 17.20 6.90 -7.47
CA ILE A 252 17.13 5.89 -6.42
C ILE A 252 15.69 5.38 -6.25
N ASN A 253 14.70 6.30 -6.24
CA ASN A 253 13.28 5.93 -6.21
C ASN A 253 12.85 5.16 -7.46
N ALA A 254 13.29 5.56 -8.64
CA ALA A 254 12.98 4.85 -9.88
C ALA A 254 13.49 3.39 -9.83
N PHE A 255 14.72 3.18 -9.35
CA PHE A 255 15.28 1.85 -9.17
C PHE A 255 14.55 1.05 -8.08
N PHE A 256 14.13 1.70 -6.98
CA PHE A 256 13.30 1.07 -5.94
C PHE A 256 12.01 0.50 -6.55
N PHE A 257 11.24 1.33 -7.25
CA PHE A 257 9.99 0.90 -7.89
C PHE A 257 10.22 -0.13 -9.01
N ALA A 258 11.28 0.02 -9.81
CA ALA A 258 11.65 -0.99 -10.79
C ALA A 258 11.92 -2.34 -10.10
N GLY A 259 12.61 -2.33 -8.96
CA GLY A 259 12.80 -3.49 -8.10
C GLY A 259 11.47 -4.10 -7.65
N LEU A 260 10.55 -3.30 -7.12
CA LEU A 260 9.21 -3.78 -6.73
C LEU A 260 8.51 -4.46 -7.91
N ILE A 261 8.49 -3.85 -9.10
CA ILE A 261 7.88 -4.41 -10.32
C ILE A 261 8.54 -5.75 -10.68
N ILE A 262 9.87 -5.82 -10.65
CA ILE A 262 10.62 -7.07 -10.89
C ILE A 262 10.24 -8.14 -9.85
N GLY A 263 10.12 -7.79 -8.57
CA GLY A 263 9.65 -8.72 -7.52
C GLY A 263 8.26 -9.29 -7.82
N GLY A 264 7.33 -8.44 -8.26
CA GLY A 264 5.98 -8.86 -8.70
C GLY A 264 6.01 -9.76 -9.94
N LEU A 265 6.91 -9.47 -10.88
CA LEU A 265 7.11 -10.29 -12.08
C LEU A 265 7.68 -11.66 -11.75
N LEU A 266 8.65 -11.74 -10.83
CA LEU A 266 9.23 -13.00 -10.35
C LEU A 266 8.15 -13.87 -9.68
N CYS A 267 7.30 -13.30 -8.82
CA CYS A 267 6.13 -13.97 -8.25
C CYS A 267 5.17 -14.54 -9.32
N THR A 268 4.92 -13.75 -10.36
CA THR A 268 3.98 -14.07 -11.43
C THR A 268 4.50 -15.17 -12.37
N LYS A 269 5.80 -15.14 -12.71
CA LYS A 269 6.42 -16.11 -13.62
C LYS A 269 6.81 -17.41 -12.93
N ASN A 270 7.28 -17.35 -11.69
CA ASN A 270 7.88 -18.50 -11.00
C ASN A 270 6.98 -19.06 -9.88
N THR A 271 5.65 -18.92 -10.02
CA THR A 271 4.69 -19.28 -8.97
C THR A 271 4.87 -20.69 -8.43
N VAL A 272 5.08 -21.70 -9.28
CA VAL A 272 5.25 -23.10 -8.86
C VAL A 272 6.48 -23.28 -7.95
N PHE A 273 7.62 -22.68 -8.34
CA PHE A 273 8.84 -22.74 -7.55
C PHE A 273 8.68 -22.02 -6.21
N ILE A 274 8.07 -20.83 -6.23
CA ILE A 274 7.87 -19.99 -5.05
C ILE A 274 6.94 -20.68 -4.06
N GLU A 275 5.85 -21.29 -4.52
CA GLU A 275 4.93 -22.00 -3.63
C GLU A 275 5.56 -23.26 -3.02
N LYS A 276 6.32 -24.02 -3.82
CA LYS A 276 7.03 -25.21 -3.32
C LYS A 276 8.09 -24.86 -2.27
N ASN A 277 8.77 -23.72 -2.44
CA ASN A 277 9.88 -23.30 -1.58
C ASN A 277 9.50 -22.09 -0.70
N PHE A 278 8.22 -21.90 -0.39
CA PHE A 278 7.66 -20.69 0.23
C PHE A 278 8.49 -20.16 1.41
N VAL A 279 8.76 -21.00 2.40
CA VAL A 279 9.50 -20.61 3.62
C VAL A 279 10.93 -20.20 3.30
N MET A 280 11.59 -20.89 2.38
CA MET A 280 12.96 -20.57 1.97
C MET A 280 13.01 -19.23 1.25
N VAL A 281 12.11 -19.02 0.28
CA VAL A 281 12.03 -17.76 -0.48
C VAL A 281 11.78 -16.60 0.48
N LEU A 282 10.83 -16.73 1.39
CA LEU A 282 10.49 -15.71 2.39
C LEU A 282 11.67 -15.37 3.33
N LEU A 283 12.43 -16.38 3.77
CA LEU A 283 13.64 -16.17 4.58
C LEU A 283 14.74 -15.45 3.79
N VAL A 284 14.98 -15.86 2.55
CA VAL A 284 15.99 -15.25 1.68
C VAL A 284 15.62 -13.80 1.38
N SER A 285 14.38 -13.51 1.01
CA SER A 285 13.94 -12.13 0.75
C SER A 285 14.03 -11.26 2.00
N SER A 286 13.63 -11.75 3.16
CA SER A 286 13.79 -11.01 4.43
C SER A 286 15.26 -10.68 4.73
N LEU A 287 16.17 -11.66 4.59
CA LEU A 287 17.59 -11.45 4.81
C LEU A 287 18.21 -10.49 3.78
N MET A 288 17.91 -10.68 2.50
CA MET A 288 18.46 -9.83 1.43
C MET A 288 17.97 -8.39 1.52
N MET A 289 16.73 -8.17 1.96
CA MET A 289 16.21 -6.84 2.25
C MET A 289 17.00 -6.18 3.40
N ALA A 290 17.29 -6.91 4.48
CA ALA A 290 18.08 -6.40 5.60
C ALA A 290 19.52 -6.04 5.19
N VAL A 291 20.19 -6.95 4.47
CA VAL A 291 21.56 -6.75 3.97
C VAL A 291 21.62 -5.58 2.99
N SER A 292 20.69 -5.51 2.03
CA SER A 292 20.68 -4.42 1.05
C SER A 292 20.42 -3.06 1.70
N THR A 293 19.55 -3.00 2.72
CA THR A 293 19.30 -1.76 3.49
C THR A 293 20.54 -1.34 4.29
N PHE A 294 21.26 -2.29 4.90
CA PHE A 294 22.51 -2.02 5.60
C PHE A 294 23.58 -1.45 4.66
N LEU A 295 23.80 -2.13 3.53
CA LEU A 295 24.78 -1.72 2.54
C LEU A 295 24.42 -0.38 1.92
N PHE A 296 23.13 -0.10 1.69
CA PHE A 296 22.67 1.21 1.26
C PHE A 296 23.04 2.29 2.27
N GLY A 297 22.79 2.06 3.56
CA GLY A 297 23.08 3.03 4.62
C GLY A 297 24.57 3.40 4.75
N LEU A 298 25.47 2.43 4.57
CA LEU A 298 26.92 2.64 4.63
C LEU A 298 27.52 3.15 3.31
N ASN A 299 26.75 3.13 2.22
CA ASN A 299 27.24 3.44 0.90
C ASN A 299 27.45 4.94 0.69
N GLN A 300 28.57 5.28 0.04
CA GLN A 300 28.88 6.65 -0.40
C GLN A 300 28.93 6.78 -1.92
N ILE A 301 28.80 5.67 -2.66
CA ILE A 301 28.91 5.63 -4.12
C ILE A 301 27.51 5.67 -4.74
N PRO A 302 27.14 6.73 -5.48
CA PRO A 302 25.77 6.91 -5.97
C PRO A 302 25.25 5.75 -6.84
N TRP A 303 26.10 5.20 -7.72
CA TRP A 303 25.74 4.06 -8.57
C TRP A 303 25.39 2.79 -7.78
N LEU A 304 26.09 2.51 -6.67
CA LEU A 304 25.77 1.39 -5.80
C LEU A 304 24.44 1.60 -5.06
N ALA A 305 24.09 2.86 -4.76
CA ALA A 305 22.81 3.19 -4.14
C ALA A 305 21.63 2.75 -5.02
N LEU A 306 21.75 2.87 -6.36
CA LEU A 306 20.73 2.39 -7.30
C LEU A 306 20.55 0.87 -7.23
N ILE A 307 21.66 0.13 -7.18
CA ILE A 307 21.65 -1.34 -7.09
C ILE A 307 20.99 -1.78 -5.78
N PHE A 308 21.45 -1.25 -4.65
CA PHE A 308 20.90 -1.64 -3.34
C PHE A 308 19.43 -1.24 -3.19
N SER A 309 19.04 -0.04 -3.65
CA SER A 309 17.64 0.40 -3.67
C SER A 309 16.76 -0.55 -4.50
N GLY A 310 17.22 -0.92 -5.70
CA GLY A 310 16.52 -1.89 -6.53
C GLY A 310 16.40 -3.26 -5.87
N LEU A 311 17.45 -3.76 -5.22
CA LEU A 311 17.40 -5.03 -4.49
C LEU A 311 16.41 -4.98 -3.32
N VAL A 312 16.39 -3.90 -2.53
CA VAL A 312 15.38 -3.71 -1.48
C VAL A 312 13.98 -3.73 -2.08
N GLY A 313 13.74 -3.06 -3.20
CA GLY A 313 12.47 -3.13 -3.94
C GLY A 313 12.09 -4.56 -4.33
N VAL A 314 13.01 -5.33 -4.92
CA VAL A 314 12.72 -6.73 -5.33
C VAL A 314 12.30 -7.58 -4.13
N PHE A 315 13.11 -7.58 -3.08
CA PHE A 315 12.91 -8.49 -1.96
C PHE A 315 11.77 -8.07 -1.03
N SER A 316 11.54 -6.76 -0.84
CA SER A 316 10.38 -6.26 -0.09
C SER A 316 9.06 -6.65 -0.76
N ASN A 317 8.94 -6.49 -2.08
CA ASN A 317 7.70 -6.85 -2.76
C ASN A 317 7.48 -8.37 -2.82
N LEU A 318 8.55 -9.16 -2.95
CA LEU A 318 8.47 -10.62 -2.82
C LEU A 318 7.92 -11.02 -1.44
N ASN A 319 8.45 -10.45 -0.35
CA ASN A 319 7.94 -10.68 1.00
C ASN A 319 6.45 -10.31 1.13
N GLN A 320 6.09 -9.11 0.67
CA GLN A 320 4.72 -8.61 0.74
C GLN A 320 3.74 -9.56 0.03
N ILE A 321 4.02 -9.92 -1.24
CA ILE A 321 3.15 -10.81 -2.03
C ILE A 321 3.04 -12.17 -1.35
N LEU A 322 4.15 -12.73 -0.85
CA LEU A 322 4.15 -14.04 -0.20
C LEU A 322 3.30 -14.07 1.07
N LEU A 323 3.47 -13.09 1.96
CA LEU A 323 2.70 -13.01 3.21
C LEU A 323 1.22 -12.77 2.92
N GLU A 324 0.88 -11.90 1.95
CA GLU A 324 -0.50 -11.66 1.53
C GLU A 324 -1.14 -12.92 0.92
N SER A 325 -0.43 -13.60 0.03
CA SER A 325 -0.94 -14.81 -0.61
C SER A 325 -1.09 -15.96 0.39
N TYR A 326 -0.18 -16.09 1.34
CA TYR A 326 -0.28 -17.08 2.40
C TYR A 326 -1.51 -16.83 3.26
N LEU A 327 -1.74 -15.57 3.66
CA LEU A 327 -2.92 -15.16 4.41
C LEU A 327 -4.21 -15.53 3.66
N GLN A 328 -4.29 -15.17 2.37
CA GLN A 328 -5.47 -15.42 1.53
C GLN A 328 -5.75 -16.91 1.29
N LYS A 329 -4.72 -17.76 1.23
CA LYS A 329 -4.89 -19.21 1.01
C LYS A 329 -5.31 -19.97 2.27
N ASN A 330 -4.79 -19.57 3.42
CA ASN A 330 -4.90 -20.32 4.68
C ASN A 330 -5.97 -19.77 5.65
N THR A 331 -6.69 -18.73 5.25
CA THR A 331 -7.76 -18.12 6.06
C THR A 331 -9.12 -18.36 5.42
N ALA A 332 -10.16 -18.51 6.23
CA ALA A 332 -11.53 -18.63 5.73
C ALA A 332 -11.92 -17.34 4.96
N LYS A 333 -12.53 -17.50 3.78
CA LYS A 333 -12.94 -16.39 2.89
C LYS A 333 -13.92 -15.41 3.55
N ALA A 334 -14.65 -15.85 4.58
CA ALA A 334 -15.57 -15.03 5.38
C ALA A 334 -14.84 -14.13 6.40
N GLN A 335 -13.69 -14.56 6.92
CA GLN A 335 -12.91 -13.83 7.93
C GLN A 335 -11.93 -12.82 7.30
N LEU A 336 -11.50 -13.06 6.06
CA LEU A 336 -10.50 -12.23 5.36
C LEU A 336 -10.78 -10.72 5.39
N PRO A 337 -11.99 -10.21 5.11
CA PRO A 337 -12.24 -8.76 5.08
C PRO A 337 -11.97 -8.09 6.44
N LYS A 338 -12.36 -8.76 7.53
CA LYS A 338 -12.20 -8.28 8.91
C LYS A 338 -10.74 -8.30 9.33
N ILE A 339 -10.00 -9.35 8.95
CA ILE A 339 -8.56 -9.43 9.20
C ILE A 339 -7.85 -8.31 8.45
N TYR A 340 -8.14 -8.11 7.15
CA TYR A 340 -7.52 -7.03 6.39
C TYR A 340 -7.85 -5.65 6.95
N SER A 341 -9.06 -5.41 7.43
CA SER A 341 -9.42 -4.11 8.01
C SER A 341 -8.63 -3.81 9.28
N ALA A 342 -8.44 -4.81 10.15
CA ALA A 342 -7.53 -4.70 11.29
C ALA A 342 -6.08 -4.50 10.85
N LYS A 343 -5.60 -5.24 9.84
CA LYS A 343 -4.22 -5.09 9.31
C LYS A 343 -3.97 -3.66 8.81
N VAL A 344 -4.87 -3.09 8.01
CA VAL A 344 -4.75 -1.73 7.45
C VAL A 344 -4.73 -0.69 8.57
N ALA A 345 -5.64 -0.79 9.55
CA ALA A 345 -5.67 0.13 10.69
C ALA A 345 -4.36 0.08 11.50
N ILE A 346 -3.86 -1.12 11.80
CA ILE A 346 -2.58 -1.29 12.52
C ILE A 346 -1.42 -0.72 11.69
N GLN A 347 -1.37 -1.01 10.39
CA GLN A 347 -0.30 -0.52 9.51
C GLN A 347 -0.29 1.00 9.42
N ALA A 348 -1.44 1.65 9.27
CA ALA A 348 -1.53 3.10 9.23
C ALA A 348 -1.05 3.74 10.53
N LEU A 349 -1.44 3.20 11.69
CA LEU A 349 -0.98 3.64 13.00
C LEU A 349 0.53 3.47 13.19
N VAL A 350 1.05 2.28 12.88
CA VAL A 350 2.47 1.96 13.03
C VAL A 350 3.31 2.83 12.10
N PHE A 351 2.94 2.94 10.83
CA PHE A 351 3.68 3.73 9.85
C PHE A 351 3.69 5.21 10.23
N GLY A 352 2.53 5.79 10.58
CA GLY A 352 2.44 7.19 11.00
C GLY A 352 3.23 7.47 12.27
N GLY A 353 3.08 6.64 13.31
CA GLY A 353 3.82 6.79 14.56
C GLY A 353 5.33 6.63 14.37
N SER A 354 5.76 5.65 13.59
CA SER A 354 7.18 5.42 13.31
C SER A 354 7.79 6.53 12.46
N THR A 355 7.02 7.11 11.54
CA THR A 355 7.45 8.27 10.74
C THR A 355 7.74 9.48 11.61
N LEU A 356 6.90 9.75 12.62
CA LEU A 356 7.15 10.84 13.57
C LEU A 356 8.41 10.60 14.41
N ILE A 357 8.57 9.38 14.93
CA ILE A 357 9.73 9.01 15.76
C ILE A 357 11.03 9.10 14.96
N ILE A 358 11.07 8.49 13.78
CA ILE A 358 12.27 8.45 12.93
C ILE A 358 12.55 9.83 12.34
N GLY A 359 11.52 10.60 11.98
CA GLY A 359 11.65 12.00 11.56
C GLY A 359 12.30 12.85 12.65
N TYR A 360 11.86 12.74 13.91
CA TYR A 360 12.48 13.42 15.03
C TYR A 360 13.93 12.98 15.25
N LEU A 361 14.22 11.67 15.17
CA LEU A 361 15.59 11.16 15.30
C LEU A 361 16.52 11.69 14.19
N ALA A 362 16.01 11.90 12.98
CA ALA A 362 16.80 12.39 11.85
C ALA A 362 17.42 13.78 12.07
N ASP A 363 16.89 14.57 13.00
CA ASP A 363 17.47 15.87 13.37
C ASP A 363 18.71 15.75 14.26
N PHE A 364 18.86 14.64 14.99
CA PHE A 364 19.93 14.46 15.99
C PHE A 364 20.99 13.43 15.60
N ILE A 365 20.63 12.46 14.76
CA ILE A 365 21.55 11.40 14.34
C ILE A 365 21.79 11.42 12.84
N ALA A 366 23.02 11.05 12.45
CA ALA A 366 23.38 10.96 11.04
C ALA A 366 22.49 9.94 10.31
N VAL A 367 22.13 10.26 9.07
CA VAL A 367 21.15 9.49 8.28
C VAL A 367 21.56 8.03 8.10
N TYR A 368 22.86 7.74 8.00
CA TYR A 368 23.32 6.34 7.91
C TYR A 368 22.94 5.50 9.13
N TRP A 369 22.91 6.07 10.34
CA TRP A 369 22.49 5.36 11.55
C TRP A 369 21.00 5.00 11.51
N LEU A 370 20.16 5.79 10.84
CA LEU A 370 18.76 5.46 10.62
C LEU A 370 18.64 4.20 9.74
N PHE A 371 19.42 4.11 8.66
CA PHE A 371 19.45 2.94 7.79
C PHE A 371 20.03 1.70 8.49
N VAL A 372 21.08 1.86 9.32
CA VAL A 372 21.61 0.78 10.15
C VAL A 372 20.56 0.30 11.15
N GLY A 373 19.85 1.21 11.82
CA GLY A 373 18.76 0.89 12.73
C GLY A 373 17.61 0.15 12.04
N SER A 374 17.21 0.61 10.86
CA SER A 374 16.22 -0.07 10.00
C SER A 374 16.67 -1.49 9.63
N SER A 375 17.93 -1.67 9.23
CA SER A 375 18.48 -2.99 8.96
C SER A 375 18.46 -3.92 10.19
N ILE A 376 18.79 -3.42 11.38
CA ILE A 376 18.70 -4.21 12.62
C ILE A 376 17.27 -4.68 12.87
N VAL A 377 16.26 -3.83 12.66
CA VAL A 377 14.84 -4.21 12.75
C VAL A 377 14.50 -5.30 11.72
N LEU A 378 15.02 -5.21 10.49
CA LEU A 378 14.82 -6.24 9.47
C LEU A 378 15.54 -7.55 9.78
N VAL A 379 16.74 -7.51 10.37
CA VAL A 379 17.42 -8.71 10.88
C VAL A 379 16.59 -9.35 12.01
N GLY A 380 16.02 -8.53 12.90
CA GLY A 380 15.06 -8.99 13.91
C GLY A 380 13.83 -9.67 13.29
N SER A 381 13.30 -9.11 12.20
CA SER A 381 12.21 -9.70 11.41
C SER A 381 12.62 -11.06 10.82
N PHE A 382 13.83 -11.17 10.24
CA PHE A 382 14.38 -12.42 9.73
C PHE A 382 14.55 -13.47 10.84
N ILE A 383 15.13 -13.10 11.98
CA ILE A 383 15.32 -14.02 13.12
C ILE A 383 13.98 -14.50 13.65
N TYR A 384 13.02 -13.58 13.82
CA TYR A 384 11.67 -13.92 14.25
C TYR A 384 11.02 -14.90 13.27
N LEU A 385 11.05 -14.60 11.96
CA LEU A 385 10.54 -15.48 10.92
C LEU A 385 11.22 -16.86 10.96
N TYR A 386 12.53 -16.91 11.13
CA TYR A 386 13.28 -18.16 11.24
C TYR A 386 12.79 -18.99 12.42
N VAL A 387 12.58 -18.40 13.60
CA VAL A 387 12.07 -19.09 14.78
C VAL A 387 10.65 -19.60 14.54
N VAL A 388 9.77 -18.78 13.97
CA VAL A 388 8.36 -19.14 13.76
C VAL A 388 8.08 -19.89 12.47
N ARG A 389 9.10 -20.21 11.66
CA ARG A 389 8.97 -20.79 10.30
C ARG A 389 8.09 -22.04 10.26
N LYS A 390 8.11 -22.86 11.32
CA LYS A 390 7.29 -24.08 11.43
C LYS A 390 5.78 -23.79 11.38
N ARG A 391 5.34 -22.58 11.79
CA ARG A 391 3.93 -22.15 11.69
C ARG A 391 3.45 -21.94 10.26
N PHE A 392 4.38 -21.78 9.31
CA PHE A 392 4.09 -21.55 7.90
C PHE A 392 4.12 -22.82 7.05
N VAL A 393 4.64 -23.92 7.59
CA VAL A 393 4.60 -25.22 6.93
C VAL A 393 3.21 -25.80 7.17
N THR A 394 2.38 -25.82 6.13
CA THR A 394 1.06 -26.47 6.17
C THR A 394 1.26 -27.92 6.63
N GLN A 395 0.75 -28.27 7.81
CA GLN A 395 0.50 -29.66 8.15
C GLN A 395 -0.54 -30.15 7.14
N LYS A 396 -0.13 -31.08 6.28
CA LYS A 396 -1.01 -31.74 5.32
C LYS A 396 -2.10 -32.53 6.03
#